data_AF-Q3TQ10-F1
#
_entry.id   AF-Q3TQ10-F1
#
_cell.length_a   1.000
_cell.length_b   1.000
_cell.length_c   1.000
_cell.angle_alpha   90.00
_cell.angle_beta   90.00
_cell.angle_gamma   90.00
#
_symmetry.space_group_name_H-M   'P 1'
#
loop_
_entity.id
_entity.type
_entity.pdbx_description
1 polymer ?
#
loop_
_entity_poly.entity_id
_entity_poly.type
_entity_poly.pdbx_seq_one_letter_code
_entity_poly.pdbx_strand_id
1 'polypeptide(L)'
;TGLGRLIELKDCQPDKVYLGGLDVCGEDGQFTYCWHDDIMQAVFHIATLMPTKDVDKHRCDKKRHLGNDFVSIIYNDSGEDFKLGTIKGQFNFVHVIITPLDYKCNLLTLQCRKDGPACKCEWWRQPGEIVVWALPVVMELTVTILLCHLQMASQVHHSRSNPTDIYPSKWIARLRHIKRLRQRIREEVHYSNPSLPLMHPPAHTKAPAQAPEATPTYETGQRKRLISSVDDFTEFV
;
A
#
# COMPACT_ATOMS: atom_id res chain seq x y z
N THR A 1 15.18 -15.51 -17.61
CA THR A 1 15.21 -15.66 -16.14
C THR A 1 15.74 -14.36 -15.60
N GLY A 2 14.86 -13.47 -15.16
CA GLY A 2 15.19 -12.04 -15.09
C GLY A 2 14.44 -11.17 -14.10
N LEU A 3 13.21 -11.57 -13.76
CA LEU A 3 12.35 -10.78 -12.87
C LEU A 3 12.85 -10.78 -11.41
N GLY A 4 13.70 -11.74 -11.05
CA GLY A 4 14.25 -11.90 -9.71
C GLY A 4 14.89 -13.27 -9.53
N ARG A 5 15.23 -13.58 -8.28
CA ARG A 5 15.75 -14.88 -7.85
C ARG A 5 14.59 -15.80 -7.48
N LEU A 6 14.61 -17.04 -7.99
CA LEU A 6 13.72 -18.09 -7.54
C LEU A 6 14.10 -18.50 -6.11
N ILE A 7 13.13 -18.48 -5.21
CA ILE A 7 13.29 -18.85 -3.80
C ILE A 7 12.28 -19.93 -3.42
N GLU A 8 12.68 -20.84 -2.54
CA GLU A 8 11.80 -21.86 -1.96
C GLU A 8 11.14 -21.33 -0.69
N LEU A 9 9.81 -21.42 -0.60
CA LEU A 9 9.03 -20.85 0.50
C LEU A 9 9.30 -21.57 1.83
N LYS A 10 9.55 -22.88 1.80
CA LYS A 10 9.83 -23.69 3.01
C LYS A 10 11.14 -23.31 3.70
N ASP A 11 12.16 -22.96 2.90
CA ASP A 11 13.50 -22.64 3.38
C ASP A 11 13.68 -21.15 3.68
N CYS A 12 12.66 -20.33 3.42
CA CYS A 12 12.71 -18.91 3.68
C CYS A 12 12.59 -18.62 5.17
N GLN A 13 13.62 -17.96 5.72
CA GLN A 13 13.56 -17.40 7.06
C GLN A 13 12.68 -16.14 7.03
N PRO A 14 11.54 -16.10 7.76
CA PRO A 14 10.61 -14.97 7.72
C PRO A 14 11.23 -13.66 8.23
N ASP A 15 12.28 -13.75 9.05
CA ASP A 15 13.01 -12.58 9.57
C ASP A 15 13.91 -11.91 8.52
N LYS A 16 14.24 -12.61 7.42
CA LYS A 16 15.16 -12.14 6.38
C LYS A 16 14.48 -11.84 5.06
N VAL A 17 13.42 -12.57 4.74
CA VAL A 17 12.72 -12.45 3.46
C VAL A 17 11.26 -12.11 3.72
N TYR A 18 10.85 -10.94 3.23
CA TYR A 18 9.44 -10.57 3.20
C TYR A 18 8.70 -11.43 2.19
N LEU A 19 7.79 -12.31 2.63
CA LEU A 19 7.06 -13.25 1.75
C LEU A 19 5.75 -12.72 1.17
N GLY A 20 5.38 -11.46 1.45
CA GLY A 20 4.16 -10.88 0.87
C GLY A 20 2.84 -11.48 1.33
N GLY A 21 2.86 -12.37 2.34
CA GLY A 21 1.67 -13.09 2.80
C GLY A 21 1.53 -14.50 2.20
N LEU A 22 2.50 -14.95 1.39
CA LEU A 22 2.57 -16.34 0.92
C LEU A 22 2.84 -17.30 2.09
N ASP A 23 2.10 -18.41 2.10
CA ASP A 23 2.28 -19.49 3.06
C ASP A 23 3.57 -20.30 2.81
N VAL A 24 4.27 -20.64 3.90
CA VAL A 24 5.47 -21.47 3.90
C VAL A 24 5.16 -22.97 4.00
N CYS A 25 3.95 -23.34 4.43
CA CYS A 25 3.54 -24.74 4.57
C CYS A 25 3.20 -25.40 3.22
N GLY A 26 3.12 -24.60 2.15
CA GLY A 26 2.94 -25.07 0.77
C GLY A 26 1.54 -24.85 0.22
N GLU A 27 0.64 -24.17 0.93
CA GLU A 27 -0.70 -23.86 0.41
C GLU A 27 -0.66 -22.95 -0.83
N ASP A 28 0.31 -22.04 -0.88
CA ASP A 28 0.48 -21.06 -1.96
C ASP A 28 1.55 -21.46 -2.99
N GLY A 29 2.09 -22.68 -2.87
CA GLY A 29 3.12 -23.22 -3.75
C GLY A 29 4.43 -23.51 -3.03
N GLN A 30 5.42 -24.00 -3.78
CA GLN A 30 6.74 -24.32 -3.24
C GLN A 30 7.75 -23.21 -3.50
N PHE A 31 7.60 -22.51 -4.63
CA PHE A 31 8.56 -21.50 -5.08
C PHE A 31 7.87 -20.21 -5.45
N THR A 32 8.61 -19.13 -5.28
CA THR A 32 8.23 -17.82 -5.82
C THR A 32 9.47 -17.09 -6.33
N TYR A 33 9.27 -15.99 -7.06
CA TYR A 33 10.35 -15.08 -7.40
C TYR A 33 10.39 -13.93 -6.41
N CYS A 34 11.60 -13.59 -5.98
CA CYS A 34 11.89 -12.44 -5.16
C CYS A 34 12.96 -11.59 -5.84
N TRP A 35 12.73 -10.29 -5.91
CA TRP A 35 13.76 -9.32 -6.19
C TRP A 35 14.09 -8.56 -4.90
N HIS A 36 15.37 -8.29 -4.66
CA HIS A 36 15.79 -7.52 -3.51
C HIS A 36 16.97 -6.63 -3.86
N ASP A 37 17.02 -5.50 -3.19
CA ASP A 37 18.09 -4.53 -3.13
C ASP A 37 18.35 -4.20 -1.65
N ASP A 38 19.36 -3.39 -1.35
CA ASP A 38 19.71 -3.02 0.04
C ASP A 38 18.57 -2.24 0.73
N ILE A 39 17.70 -1.60 -0.05
CA ILE A 39 16.64 -0.71 0.44
C ILE A 39 15.24 -1.31 0.25
N MET A 40 15.03 -2.07 -0.83
CA MET A 40 13.71 -2.54 -1.23
C MET A 40 13.70 -4.05 -1.45
N GLN A 41 12.56 -4.66 -1.16
CA GLN A 41 12.30 -6.07 -1.46
C GLN A 41 10.93 -6.18 -2.10
N ALA A 42 10.88 -6.89 -3.22
CA ALA A 42 9.67 -7.19 -3.98
C ALA A 42 9.51 -8.70 -4.11
N VAL A 43 8.34 -9.21 -3.72
CA VAL A 43 7.97 -10.61 -3.93
C VAL A 43 6.82 -10.65 -4.91
N PHE A 44 6.89 -11.59 -5.85
CA PHE A 44 5.92 -11.73 -6.92
C PHE A 44 4.91 -12.83 -6.59
N HIS A 45 3.63 -12.48 -6.55
CA HIS A 45 2.56 -13.47 -6.48
C HIS A 45 2.32 -14.04 -7.89
N ILE A 46 2.80 -15.26 -8.15
CA ILE A 46 2.78 -15.85 -9.49
C ILE A 46 1.70 -16.93 -9.60
N ALA A 47 0.64 -16.61 -10.35
CA ALA A 47 -0.54 -17.47 -10.50
C ALA A 47 -0.21 -18.90 -11.00
N THR A 48 0.82 -19.04 -11.84
CA THR A 48 1.25 -20.33 -12.42
C THR A 48 2.10 -21.18 -11.47
N LEU A 49 2.76 -20.56 -10.47
CA LEU A 49 3.50 -21.26 -9.43
C LEU A 49 2.62 -21.64 -8.23
N MET A 50 1.48 -20.96 -8.06
CA MET A 50 0.47 -21.31 -7.06
C MET A 50 -0.30 -22.59 -7.46
N PRO A 51 -0.57 -23.50 -6.51
CA PRO A 51 -1.24 -24.76 -6.79
C PRO A 51 -2.71 -24.52 -7.20
N THR A 52 -3.19 -25.39 -8.07
CA THR A 52 -4.50 -25.30 -8.70
C THR A 52 -5.38 -26.39 -8.07
N LYS A 53 -6.15 -26.05 -7.02
CA LYS A 53 -7.01 -27.01 -6.31
C LYS A 53 -8.32 -27.22 -7.06
N ASP A 54 -8.62 -28.43 -7.52
CA ASP A 54 -9.82 -28.71 -8.34
C ASP A 54 -11.14 -28.49 -7.57
N VAL A 55 -11.10 -28.62 -6.25
CA VAL A 55 -12.22 -28.32 -5.35
C VAL A 55 -12.59 -26.83 -5.39
N ASP A 56 -11.63 -25.95 -5.67
CA ASP A 56 -11.81 -24.51 -5.75
C ASP A 56 -12.07 -24.07 -7.20
N LYS A 57 -13.34 -24.11 -7.61
CA LYS A 57 -13.79 -23.70 -8.95
C LYS A 57 -13.47 -22.23 -9.28
N HIS A 58 -13.38 -21.37 -8.26
CA HIS A 58 -13.17 -19.94 -8.44
C HIS A 58 -11.72 -19.50 -8.22
N ARG A 59 -10.83 -20.44 -7.88
CA ARG A 59 -9.41 -20.17 -7.57
C ARG A 59 -9.28 -19.04 -6.54
N CYS A 60 -10.16 -19.04 -5.53
CA CYS A 60 -10.22 -18.10 -4.43
C CYS A 60 -8.88 -17.93 -3.73
N ASP A 61 -8.11 -19.02 -3.54
CA ASP A 61 -6.80 -18.96 -2.88
C ASP A 61 -5.82 -18.08 -3.66
N LYS A 62 -5.76 -18.27 -4.99
CA LYS A 62 -4.95 -17.42 -5.88
C LYS A 62 -5.45 -15.99 -5.89
N LYS A 63 -6.77 -15.83 -5.98
CA LYS A 63 -7.42 -14.53 -6.05
C LYS A 63 -7.24 -13.71 -4.76
N ARG A 64 -7.11 -14.35 -3.60
CA ARG A 64 -6.83 -13.68 -2.32
C ARG A 64 -5.50 -12.93 -2.36
N HIS A 65 -4.50 -13.46 -3.05
CA HIS A 65 -3.22 -12.77 -3.24
C HIS A 65 -3.30 -11.79 -4.42
N LEU A 66 -3.61 -12.30 -5.61
CA LEU A 66 -3.60 -11.53 -6.87
C LEU A 66 -4.63 -10.38 -6.93
N GLY A 67 -5.73 -10.48 -6.17
CA GLY A 67 -6.77 -9.45 -6.10
C GLY A 67 -6.50 -8.34 -5.08
N ASN A 68 -5.52 -8.56 -4.20
CA ASN A 68 -5.11 -7.64 -3.15
C ASN A 68 -3.83 -6.87 -3.47
N ASP A 69 -3.15 -7.23 -4.57
CA ASP A 69 -2.02 -6.46 -5.06
C ASP A 69 -2.48 -5.14 -5.67
N PHE A 70 -1.66 -4.09 -5.54
CA PHE A 70 -1.93 -2.80 -6.17
C PHE A 70 -1.57 -2.78 -7.65
N VAL A 71 -0.50 -3.50 -8.00
CA VAL A 71 0.07 -3.56 -9.34
C VAL A 71 0.15 -5.02 -9.76
N SER A 72 -0.37 -5.34 -10.95
CA SER A 72 -0.28 -6.70 -11.51
C SER A 72 0.44 -6.69 -12.85
N ILE A 73 1.30 -7.68 -13.07
CA ILE A 73 1.91 -7.95 -14.39
C ILE A 73 1.03 -8.98 -15.11
N ILE A 74 0.65 -8.68 -16.34
CA ILE A 74 -0.09 -9.60 -17.20
C ILE A 74 0.79 -9.93 -18.40
N TYR A 75 1.20 -11.18 -18.50
CA TYR A 75 1.79 -11.70 -19.72
C TYR A 75 0.66 -12.16 -20.66
N ASN A 76 0.49 -11.46 -21.78
CA ASN A 76 -0.65 -11.65 -22.67
C ASN A 76 -0.22 -12.24 -24.02
N ASP A 77 -0.31 -13.56 -24.13
CA ASP A 77 -0.01 -14.32 -25.35
C ASP A 77 -1.28 -14.77 -26.09
N SER A 78 -2.45 -14.17 -25.79
CA SER A 78 -3.73 -14.57 -26.39
C SER A 78 -3.97 -13.96 -27.77
N GLY A 79 -3.24 -12.90 -28.13
CA GLY A 79 -3.50 -12.07 -29.32
C GLY A 79 -4.72 -11.14 -29.19
N GLU A 80 -5.42 -11.14 -28.04
CA GLU A 80 -6.55 -10.25 -27.76
C GLU A 80 -6.18 -9.16 -26.76
N ASP A 81 -6.86 -8.01 -26.83
CA ASP A 81 -6.65 -6.93 -25.86
C ASP A 81 -7.10 -7.31 -24.45
N PHE A 82 -6.20 -7.13 -23.47
CA PHE A 82 -6.54 -7.32 -22.07
C PHE A 82 -7.46 -6.20 -21.59
N LYS A 83 -8.60 -6.57 -20.99
CA LYS A 83 -9.59 -5.63 -20.47
C LYS A 83 -9.44 -5.43 -18.97
N LEU A 84 -9.40 -4.17 -18.54
CA LEU A 84 -9.53 -3.76 -17.14
C LEU A 84 -10.80 -4.35 -16.52
N GLY A 85 -10.66 -5.10 -15.42
CA GLY A 85 -11.76 -5.78 -14.74
C GLY A 85 -11.81 -7.30 -14.94
N THR A 86 -10.96 -7.85 -15.80
CA THR A 86 -10.78 -9.32 -15.95
C THR A 86 -10.38 -9.95 -14.61
N ILE A 87 -9.40 -9.35 -13.92
CA ILE A 87 -9.03 -9.73 -12.56
C ILE A 87 -9.79 -8.84 -11.57
N LYS A 88 -10.87 -9.37 -10.99
CA LYS A 88 -11.67 -8.65 -9.99
C LYS A 88 -10.89 -8.51 -8.69
N GLY A 89 -10.48 -7.29 -8.36
CA GLY A 89 -9.85 -6.92 -7.09
C GLY A 89 -10.21 -5.49 -6.70
N GLN A 90 -10.28 -5.22 -5.40
CA GLN A 90 -10.50 -3.84 -4.91
C GLN A 90 -9.23 -3.00 -5.02
N PHE A 91 -8.07 -3.65 -4.93
CA PHE A 91 -6.77 -3.00 -4.83
C PHE A 91 -6.03 -2.94 -6.17
N ASN A 92 -6.40 -3.75 -7.16
CA ASN A 92 -5.82 -3.70 -8.51
C ASN A 92 -6.02 -2.33 -9.16
N PHE A 93 -5.00 -1.48 -9.10
CA PHE A 93 -5.01 -0.12 -9.60
C PHE A 93 -4.29 0.02 -10.93
N VAL A 94 -3.17 -0.70 -11.09
CA VAL A 94 -2.33 -0.63 -12.28
C VAL A 94 -2.05 -2.03 -12.81
N HIS A 95 -2.15 -2.15 -14.13
CA HIS A 95 -1.89 -3.37 -14.87
C HIS A 95 -0.75 -3.10 -15.87
N VAL A 96 0.34 -3.86 -15.72
CA VAL A 96 1.47 -3.86 -16.66
C VAL A 96 1.30 -5.02 -17.61
N ILE A 97 0.85 -4.75 -18.83
CA ILE A 97 0.59 -5.76 -19.84
C ILE A 97 1.84 -5.93 -20.68
N ILE A 98 2.30 -7.17 -20.82
CA ILE A 98 3.44 -7.56 -21.63
C ILE A 98 2.89 -8.43 -22.76
N THR A 99 2.91 -7.90 -23.98
CA THR A 99 2.51 -8.64 -25.18
C THR A 99 3.78 -9.04 -25.93
N PRO A 100 4.03 -10.36 -26.13
CA PRO A 100 5.17 -10.80 -26.92
C PRO A 100 4.95 -10.41 -28.39
N LEU A 101 6.03 -9.95 -29.04
CA LEU A 101 6.06 -9.63 -30.45
C LEU A 101 7.13 -10.47 -31.16
N ASP A 102 7.18 -10.31 -32.49
CA ASP A 102 8.21 -10.94 -33.31
C ASP A 102 9.62 -10.53 -32.87
N TYR A 103 10.61 -11.36 -33.21
CA TYR A 103 12.04 -11.11 -32.97
C TYR A 103 12.42 -10.94 -31.48
N LYS A 104 11.67 -11.54 -30.56
CA LYS A 104 11.88 -11.47 -29.10
C LYS A 104 11.68 -10.06 -28.53
N CYS A 105 11.00 -9.17 -29.25
CA CYS A 105 10.58 -7.89 -28.71
C CYS A 105 9.34 -8.10 -27.82
N ASN A 106 9.20 -7.28 -26.79
CA ASN A 106 7.98 -7.26 -25.99
C ASN A 106 7.41 -5.84 -26.00
N LEU A 107 6.09 -5.77 -26.16
CA LEU A 107 5.33 -4.55 -26.00
C LEU A 107 4.86 -4.44 -24.55
N LEU A 108 5.27 -3.38 -23.88
CA LEU A 108 4.76 -3.03 -22.56
C LEU A 108 3.67 -1.99 -22.70
N THR A 109 2.48 -2.33 -22.22
CA THR A 109 1.34 -1.42 -22.14
C THR A 109 0.93 -1.23 -20.69
N LEU A 110 0.87 0.02 -20.24
CA LEU A 110 0.38 0.36 -18.90
C LEU A 110 -1.09 0.75 -18.95
N GLN A 111 -1.93 0.00 -18.25
CA GLN A 111 -3.34 0.32 -18.06
C GLN A 111 -3.62 0.65 -16.59
N CYS A 112 -4.23 1.80 -16.36
CA CYS A 112 -4.58 2.26 -15.02
C CYS A 112 -6.09 2.32 -14.85
N ARG A 113 -6.58 1.90 -13.69
CA ARG A 113 -8.00 2.02 -13.34
C ARG A 113 -8.36 3.50 -13.19
N LYS A 114 -9.54 3.91 -13.71
CA LYS A 114 -10.03 5.30 -13.69
C LYS A 114 -10.05 5.95 -12.29
N ASP A 115 -10.30 5.15 -11.26
CA ASP A 115 -10.31 5.60 -9.85
C ASP A 115 -8.94 5.45 -9.16
N GLY A 116 -7.94 4.97 -9.88
CA GLY A 116 -6.62 4.62 -9.39
C GLY A 116 -5.65 5.82 -9.31
N PRO A 117 -4.46 5.57 -8.73
CA PRO A 117 -3.41 6.57 -8.50
C PRO A 117 -3.03 7.34 -9.74
N ALA A 118 -2.76 6.63 -10.83
CA ALA A 118 -2.26 7.22 -12.06
C ALA A 118 -3.27 8.16 -12.72
N CYS A 119 -4.58 7.95 -12.54
CA CYS A 119 -5.59 8.84 -13.14
C CYS A 119 -5.77 10.17 -12.40
N LYS A 120 -5.18 10.33 -11.20
CA LYS A 120 -5.28 11.56 -10.39
C LYS A 120 -3.92 12.23 -10.13
N CYS A 121 -2.82 11.59 -10.50
CA CYS A 121 -1.48 12.17 -10.37
C CYS A 121 -1.19 13.08 -11.57
N GLU A 122 -0.77 14.32 -11.32
CA GLU A 122 -0.36 15.27 -12.38
C GLU A 122 0.81 14.75 -13.25
N TRP A 123 1.60 13.82 -12.71
CA TRP A 123 2.66 13.07 -13.40
C TRP A 123 2.17 12.14 -14.52
N TRP A 124 0.88 11.83 -14.56
CA TRP A 124 0.24 10.94 -15.54
C TRP A 124 -0.82 11.73 -16.30
N ARG A 125 -0.36 12.66 -17.14
CA ARG A 125 -1.19 13.68 -17.79
C ARG A 125 -2.06 13.18 -18.95
N GLN A 126 -1.99 11.89 -19.27
CA GLN A 126 -2.79 11.27 -20.34
C GLN A 126 -3.39 9.96 -19.78
N PRO A 127 -4.72 9.82 -19.70
CA PRO A 127 -5.35 8.51 -19.55
C PRO A 127 -5.09 7.76 -20.86
N GLY A 128 -3.95 7.07 -20.94
CA GLY A 128 -3.48 6.48 -22.18
C GLY A 128 -2.49 5.37 -21.89
N GLU A 129 -2.54 4.36 -22.75
CA GLU A 129 -1.60 3.26 -22.80
C GLU A 129 -0.19 3.81 -23.03
N ILE A 130 0.68 3.75 -22.02
CA ILE A 130 2.11 3.97 -22.26
C ILE A 130 2.66 2.70 -22.88
N VAL A 131 3.10 2.84 -24.12
CA VAL A 131 3.66 1.79 -24.96
C VAL A 131 5.19 1.90 -24.91
N VAL A 132 5.86 0.92 -24.29
CA VAL A 132 7.32 0.81 -24.27
C VAL A 132 7.74 -0.43 -25.05
N TRP A 133 8.62 -0.22 -26.03
CA TRP A 133 9.27 -1.30 -26.76
C TRP A 133 10.58 -1.62 -26.05
N ALA A 134 10.74 -2.85 -25.58
CA ALA A 134 11.97 -3.22 -24.91
C ALA A 134 12.50 -4.59 -25.34
N LEU A 135 13.81 -4.60 -25.57
CA LEU A 135 14.58 -5.80 -25.85
C LEU A 135 14.70 -6.66 -24.58
N PRO A 136 14.83 -8.00 -24.69
CA PRO A 136 14.84 -8.91 -23.55
C PRO A 136 15.81 -8.51 -22.43
N VAL A 137 16.97 -7.96 -22.79
CA VAL A 137 18.03 -7.58 -21.84
C VAL A 137 17.67 -6.34 -21.02
N VAL A 138 16.92 -5.39 -21.59
CA VAL A 138 16.52 -4.15 -20.90
C VAL A 138 15.22 -4.35 -20.12
N MET A 139 14.38 -5.28 -20.57
CA MET A 139 13.09 -5.59 -19.96
C MET A 139 13.19 -5.93 -18.48
N GLU A 140 14.16 -6.73 -18.07
CA GLU A 140 14.20 -7.33 -16.73
C GLU A 140 14.34 -6.27 -15.63
N LEU A 141 15.34 -5.38 -15.75
CA LEU A 141 15.59 -4.33 -14.79
C LEU A 141 14.57 -3.18 -14.92
N THR A 142 14.24 -2.77 -16.15
CA THR A 142 13.30 -1.66 -16.36
C THR A 142 11.90 -1.98 -15.85
N VAL A 143 11.40 -3.20 -16.09
CA VAL A 143 10.11 -3.65 -15.54
C VAL A 143 10.15 -3.64 -14.03
N THR A 144 11.20 -4.16 -13.40
CA THR A 144 11.30 -4.22 -11.94
C THR A 144 11.30 -2.84 -11.30
N ILE A 145 12.08 -1.90 -11.83
CA ILE A 145 12.11 -0.51 -11.35
C ILE A 145 10.75 0.17 -11.55
N LEU A 146 10.15 0.01 -12.74
CA LEU A 146 8.83 0.54 -13.05
C LEU A 146 7.77 0.02 -12.06
N LEU A 147 7.79 -1.27 -11.75
CA LEU A 147 6.87 -1.88 -10.79
C LEU A 147 7.05 -1.31 -9.39
N CYS A 148 8.29 -1.10 -8.94
CA CYS A 148 8.56 -0.47 -7.64
C CYS A 148 7.97 0.94 -7.59
N HIS A 149 8.16 1.74 -8.64
CA HIS A 149 7.58 3.09 -8.73
C HIS A 149 6.05 3.06 -8.73
N LEU A 150 5.44 2.19 -9.53
CA LEU A 150 3.98 2.04 -9.60
C LEU A 150 3.40 1.57 -8.26
N GLN A 151 4.09 0.67 -7.56
CA GLN A 151 3.70 0.20 -6.23
C GLN A 151 3.75 1.33 -5.22
N MET A 152 4.83 2.11 -5.18
CA MET A 152 4.94 3.26 -4.28
C MET A 152 3.90 4.34 -4.57
N ALA A 153 3.66 4.67 -5.84
CA ALA A 153 2.61 5.61 -6.24
C ALA A 153 1.22 5.11 -5.80
N SER A 154 0.97 3.80 -5.95
CA SER A 154 -0.27 3.17 -5.53
C SER A 154 -0.49 3.20 -4.03
N GLN A 155 0.55 2.91 -3.26
CA GLN A 155 0.54 3.02 -1.81
C GLN A 155 0.24 4.45 -1.35
N VAL A 156 0.94 5.44 -1.91
CA VAL A 156 0.72 6.85 -1.56
C VAL A 156 -0.71 7.29 -1.88
N HIS A 157 -1.24 6.95 -3.05
CA HIS A 157 -2.61 7.30 -3.40
C HIS A 157 -3.65 6.61 -2.51
N HIS A 158 -3.50 5.32 -2.25
CA HIS A 158 -4.40 4.60 -1.33
C HIS A 158 -4.42 5.26 0.04
N SER A 159 -3.24 5.60 0.55
CA SER A 159 -3.07 6.26 1.85
C SER A 159 -3.68 7.67 1.90
N ARG A 160 -3.61 8.43 0.80
CA ARG A 160 -4.23 9.76 0.69
C ARG A 160 -5.75 9.68 0.71
N SER A 161 -6.32 8.60 0.19
CA SER A 161 -7.76 8.37 0.24
C SER A 161 -8.27 8.00 1.63
N ASN A 162 -7.39 7.59 2.56
CA ASN A 162 -7.75 7.26 3.93
C ASN A 162 -6.98 8.14 4.95
N PRO A 163 -7.54 9.25 5.43
CA PRO A 163 -6.81 10.29 6.19
C PRO A 163 -6.20 9.84 7.52
N THR A 164 -6.59 8.67 8.05
CA THR A 164 -5.97 8.05 9.23
C THR A 164 -4.62 7.40 8.94
N ASP A 165 -4.36 7.06 7.68
CA ASP A 165 -3.18 6.31 7.23
C ASP A 165 -2.43 7.10 6.16
N ILE A 166 -1.87 8.28 6.48
CA ILE A 166 -0.90 8.93 5.57
C ILE A 166 0.31 8.01 5.44
N TYR A 167 0.55 7.46 4.24
CA TYR A 167 1.60 6.46 3.97
C TYR A 167 2.95 6.96 4.50
N PRO A 168 3.43 6.39 5.60
CA PRO A 168 4.80 6.56 5.99
C PRO A 168 5.62 5.45 5.34
N SER A 169 6.78 5.76 4.77
CA SER A 169 7.77 4.70 4.51
C SER A 169 7.99 3.87 5.78
N LYS A 170 8.40 2.61 5.66
CA LYS A 170 8.61 1.74 6.84
C LYS A 170 9.49 2.41 7.90
N TRP A 171 10.48 3.21 7.49
CA TRP A 171 11.33 3.98 8.39
C TRP A 171 10.58 5.10 9.13
N ILE A 172 9.75 5.88 8.42
CA ILE A 172 8.89 6.90 9.06
C ILE A 172 7.89 6.22 10.00
N ALA A 173 7.32 5.07 9.60
CA ALA A 173 6.39 4.31 10.42
C ALA A 173 7.05 3.85 11.72
N ARG A 174 8.27 3.31 11.61
CA ARG A 174 9.11 2.90 12.74
C ARG A 174 9.44 4.09 13.65
N LEU A 175 9.83 5.23 13.09
CA LEU A 175 10.09 6.45 13.87
C LEU A 175 8.84 6.92 14.63
N ARG A 176 7.67 6.94 13.97
CA ARG A 176 6.39 7.29 14.61
C ARG A 176 6.06 6.29 15.73
N HIS A 177 6.34 5.00 15.54
CA HIS A 177 6.14 3.98 16.57
C HIS A 177 7.05 4.18 17.77
N ILE A 178 8.34 4.44 17.55
CA ILE A 178 9.32 4.74 18.61
C ILE A 178 8.90 6.00 19.39
N LYS A 179 8.47 7.06 18.70
CA LYS A 179 7.97 8.29 19.35
C LYS A 179 6.73 8.01 20.21
N ARG A 180 5.77 7.22 19.71
CA ARG A 180 4.57 6.79 20.46
C ARG A 180 4.92 5.93 21.68
N LEU A 181 5.88 5.01 21.54
CA LEU A 181 6.36 4.20 22.67
C LEU A 181 7.03 5.07 23.74
N ARG A 182 7.90 6.01 23.33
CA ARG A 182 8.56 6.96 24.24
C ARG A 182 7.56 7.80 25.02
N GLN A 183 6.47 8.23 24.37
CA GLN A 183 5.41 8.99 25.03
C GLN A 183 4.69 8.15 26.10
N ARG A 184 4.27 6.92 25.76
CA ARG A 184 3.60 6.02 26.71
C ARG A 184 4.45 5.74 27.96
N ILE A 185 5.74 5.47 27.77
CA ILE A 185 6.67 5.23 28.89
C ILE A 185 6.78 6.47 29.79
N ARG A 186 6.84 7.69 29.21
CA ARG A 186 6.90 8.93 30.01
C ARG A 186 5.62 9.16 30.82
N GLU A 187 4.47 8.85 30.24
CA GLU A 187 3.18 8.92 30.94
C GLU A 187 3.13 7.91 32.09
N GLU A 188 3.54 6.66 31.88
CA GLU A 188 3.62 5.62 32.92
C GLU A 188 4.58 5.97 34.07
N VAL A 189 5.73 6.57 33.78
CA VAL A 189 6.68 7.05 34.80
C VAL A 189 6.08 8.19 35.62
N HIS A 190 5.31 9.09 34.98
CA HIS A 190 4.58 10.15 35.69
C HIS A 190 3.50 9.60 36.62
N TYR A 191 2.80 8.53 36.23
CA TYR A 191 1.79 7.88 37.08
C TYR A 191 2.42 7.03 38.20
N SER A 192 3.63 6.51 38.02
CA SER A 192 4.32 5.66 39.00
C SER A 192 5.07 6.43 40.08
N ASN A 193 5.12 7.76 39.99
CA ASN A 193 5.80 8.63 40.96
C ASN A 193 4.78 9.56 41.67
N PRO A 194 3.95 9.05 42.61
CA PRO A 194 3.01 9.86 43.37
C PRO A 194 3.75 10.54 44.53
N SER A 195 4.59 11.52 44.22
CA SER A 195 5.14 12.42 45.23
C SER A 195 5.28 13.81 44.66
N LEU A 196 4.15 14.52 44.57
CA LEU A 196 3.90 15.88 45.10
C LEU A 196 2.52 16.41 44.63
N PRO A 197 1.80 17.18 45.47
CA PRO A 197 0.34 17.33 45.37
C PRO A 197 -0.14 18.32 44.30
N LEU A 198 -1.36 18.03 43.84
CA LEU A 198 -2.22 18.81 42.96
C LEU A 198 -2.35 20.27 43.43
N MET A 199 -1.77 21.22 42.70
CA MET A 199 -2.04 22.64 42.91
C MET A 199 -3.34 23.01 42.19
N HIS A 200 -4.41 23.15 42.97
CA HIS A 200 -5.68 23.71 42.52
C HIS A 200 -5.47 25.09 41.86
N PRO A 201 -6.14 25.41 40.74
CA PRO A 201 -6.29 26.81 40.34
C PRO A 201 -7.24 27.54 41.33
N PRO A 202 -6.96 28.81 41.67
CA PRO A 202 -7.76 29.54 42.66
C PRO A 202 -9.16 29.83 42.14
N ALA A 203 -10.12 29.69 43.05
CA ALA A 203 -11.52 30.01 42.86
C ALA A 203 -11.72 31.52 42.64
N HIS A 204 -12.37 31.89 41.53
CA HIS A 204 -13.01 33.19 41.40
C HIS A 204 -14.53 33.05 41.62
N THR A 205 -14.97 33.80 42.61
CA THR A 205 -16.30 34.17 43.11
C THR A 205 -17.48 34.21 42.11
N LYS A 206 -18.63 33.66 42.54
CA LYS A 206 -20.01 33.90 42.04
C LYS A 206 -20.40 35.39 42.23
N ALA A 207 -21.35 36.04 41.53
CA ALA A 207 -22.75 35.71 41.21
C ALA A 207 -23.37 36.81 40.27
N PRO A 208 -24.69 36.87 39.92
CA PRO A 208 -25.79 35.92 40.07
C PRO A 208 -26.62 35.66 38.77
N ALA A 209 -27.68 34.86 38.93
CA ALA A 209 -28.52 34.22 37.92
C ALA A 209 -29.64 35.06 37.28
N GLN A 210 -30.06 34.67 36.08
CA GLN A 210 -31.43 34.79 35.54
C GLN A 210 -31.76 33.52 34.71
N ALA A 211 -33.02 33.08 34.76
CA ALA A 211 -33.60 31.88 34.12
C ALA A 211 -34.94 32.28 33.45
N PRO A 212 -35.68 31.40 32.73
CA PRO A 212 -35.32 30.37 31.73
C PRO A 212 -36.11 30.55 30.40
N GLU A 213 -36.06 29.53 29.51
CA GLU A 213 -36.84 29.26 28.25
C GLU A 213 -36.19 29.73 26.93
N ALA A 214 -36.13 28.98 25.81
CA ALA A 214 -36.82 27.76 25.34
C ALA A 214 -35.94 26.94 24.34
N THR A 215 -36.16 25.62 24.26
CA THR A 215 -35.77 24.72 23.13
C THR A 215 -36.87 24.75 22.03
N PRO A 216 -36.63 24.44 20.73
CA PRO A 216 -35.82 23.34 20.16
C PRO A 216 -34.93 23.79 18.96
N THR A 217 -34.01 23.02 18.38
CA THR A 217 -34.26 21.93 17.40
C THR A 217 -32.91 21.32 16.96
N TYR A 218 -32.95 20.04 16.61
CA TYR A 218 -31.88 19.13 16.24
C TYR A 218 -31.26 19.45 14.86
N GLU A 219 -29.95 19.72 14.79
CA GLU A 219 -29.14 19.52 13.57
C GLU A 219 -27.76 18.93 13.94
N THR A 220 -27.50 17.74 13.40
CA THR A 220 -26.24 16.99 13.50
C THR A 220 -25.12 17.72 12.77
N GLY A 221 -24.44 18.63 13.47
CA GLY A 221 -23.24 19.33 13.01
C GLY A 221 -21.98 18.45 13.07
N GLN A 222 -21.32 18.29 11.92
CA GLN A 222 -19.98 17.73 11.80
C GLN A 222 -19.01 18.40 12.78
N ARG A 223 -18.38 17.61 13.66
CA ARG A 223 -17.38 18.07 14.60
C ARG A 223 -16.10 18.46 13.84
N LYS A 224 -15.96 19.75 13.50
CA LYS A 224 -14.70 20.35 13.06
C LYS A 224 -13.65 20.10 14.15
N ARG A 225 -12.68 19.23 13.88
CA ARG A 225 -11.53 19.01 14.78
C ARG A 225 -10.40 19.93 14.35
N LEU A 226 -9.88 20.70 15.31
CA LEU A 226 -8.75 21.61 15.15
C LEU A 226 -7.60 20.94 14.39
N ILE A 227 -7.17 21.60 13.32
CA ILE A 227 -5.89 21.34 12.66
C ILE A 227 -4.81 21.78 13.66
N SER A 228 -4.11 20.83 14.27
CA SER A 228 -2.83 21.15 14.92
C SER A 228 -1.80 21.29 13.82
N SER A 229 -1.23 22.49 13.68
CA SER A 229 -0.07 22.76 12.83
C SER A 229 1.07 21.85 13.28
N VAL A 230 1.33 20.80 12.51
CA VAL A 230 2.62 20.11 12.55
C VAL A 230 3.33 20.59 11.30
N ASP A 231 4.34 21.41 11.54
CA ASP A 231 5.09 22.15 10.56
C ASP A 231 5.54 21.30 9.36
N ASP A 232 5.45 21.98 8.22
CA ASP A 232 6.02 21.68 6.92
C ASP A 232 7.38 20.97 7.02
N PHE A 233 7.46 19.77 6.46
CA PHE A 233 8.72 19.12 6.11
C PHE A 233 8.73 18.77 4.62
N THR A 234 8.13 19.63 3.81
CA THR A 234 8.10 19.52 2.35
C THR A 234 9.13 20.41 1.64
N GLU A 235 9.87 21.24 2.37
CA GLU A 235 11.01 22.01 1.81
C GLU A 235 12.33 21.27 2.01
N PHE A 236 12.56 20.15 1.31
CA PHE A 236 13.91 19.68 0.97
C PHE A 236 13.80 18.66 -0.17
N VAL A 237 13.60 19.14 -1.40
CA VAL A 237 14.22 18.67 -2.66
C VAL A 237 14.30 19.86 -3.60
#